data_AF-B0X8F2-F1
#
_entry.id   AF-B0X8F2-F1
#
_cell.length_a   1.000
_cell.length_b   1.000
_cell.length_c   1.000
_cell.angle_alpha   90.00
_cell.angle_beta   90.00
_cell.angle_gamma   90.00
#
_symmetry.space_group_name_H-M   'P 1'
#
loop_
_entity.id
_entity.type
_entity.pdbx_description
1 polymer ?
#
loop_
_entity_poly.entity_id
_entity_poly.type
_entity_poly.pdbx_seq_one_letter_code
_entity_poly.pdbx_strand_id
1 'polypeptide(L)'
;MEAWRRCQWNGHRLATVSSEADSKLLEAAIGASSVKTGPWWIAGTDQGSEGNFIWISTNIPVGFGTGYENFYPDQPDNAGGAEDCMEIGRWGGVRWNDAPCGWKQRYICEQIKGQL
;
A
#
# COMPACT_ATOMS: atom_id res chain seq x y z
N MET A 1 9.63 -1.97 -5.38
CA MET A 1 10.47 -1.15 -4.46
C MET A 1 10.84 0.26 -4.94
N GLU A 2 10.70 0.62 -6.23
CA GLU A 2 11.02 1.99 -6.70
C GLU A 2 10.15 3.08 -6.03
N ALA A 3 8.85 2.80 -5.87
CA ALA A 3 7.89 3.70 -5.23
C ALA A 3 8.31 4.13 -3.81
N TRP A 4 8.79 3.18 -2.99
CA TRP A 4 9.26 3.45 -1.63
C TRP A 4 10.41 4.47 -1.60
N ARG A 5 11.43 4.25 -2.43
CA ARG A 5 12.56 5.19 -2.57
C ARG A 5 12.09 6.55 -3.07
N ARG A 6 11.11 6.59 -3.95
CA ARG A 6 10.61 7.85 -4.54
C ARG A 6 9.83 8.69 -3.56
N CYS A 7 9.04 8.08 -2.67
CA CYS A 7 8.44 8.82 -1.55
C CYS A 7 9.51 9.38 -0.60
N GLN A 8 10.51 8.57 -0.24
CA GLN A 8 11.60 8.99 0.65
C GLN A 8 12.40 10.18 0.10
N TRP A 9 12.70 10.18 -1.20
CA TRP A 9 13.40 11.28 -1.85
C TRP A 9 12.68 12.63 -1.69
N ASN A 10 11.36 12.61 -1.54
CA ASN A 10 10.53 13.80 -1.38
C ASN A 10 10.19 14.10 0.10
N GLY A 11 10.90 13.50 1.07
CA GLY A 11 10.61 13.70 2.50
C GLY A 11 9.29 13.07 2.95
N HIS A 12 8.84 12.04 2.25
CA HIS A 12 7.62 11.30 2.55
C HIS A 12 7.94 9.81 2.73
N ARG A 13 6.94 8.99 3.03
CA ARG A 13 7.08 7.53 2.96
C ARG A 13 5.95 6.95 2.12
N LEU A 14 6.15 5.74 1.59
CA LEU A 14 5.08 5.04 0.88
C LEU A 14 3.95 4.75 1.86
N ALA A 15 2.69 4.94 1.45
CA ALA A 15 1.57 4.97 2.38
C ALA A 15 1.38 3.65 3.13
N THR A 16 1.18 3.75 4.44
CA THR A 16 0.75 2.66 5.33
C THR A 16 -0.73 2.80 5.65
N VAL A 17 -1.41 1.69 5.94
CA VAL A 17 -2.86 1.70 6.22
C VAL A 17 -3.13 0.83 7.45
N SER A 18 -3.31 1.46 8.60
CA SER A 18 -3.45 0.77 9.88
C SER A 18 -4.86 0.85 10.48
N SER A 19 -5.76 1.59 9.81
CA SER A 19 -7.11 1.87 10.28
C SER A 19 -8.06 2.23 9.13
N GLU A 20 -9.37 2.20 9.41
CA GLU A 20 -10.38 2.71 8.47
C GLU A 20 -10.20 4.21 8.19
N ALA A 21 -9.67 4.98 9.14
CA ALA A 21 -9.35 6.39 8.94
C ALA A 21 -8.26 6.58 7.88
N ASP A 22 -7.23 5.72 7.87
CA ASP A 22 -6.19 5.75 6.84
C ASP A 22 -6.76 5.40 5.45
N SER A 23 -7.66 4.42 5.38
CA SER A 23 -8.38 4.09 4.13
C SER A 23 -9.16 5.29 3.59
N LYS A 24 -9.85 6.03 4.47
CA LYS A 24 -10.56 7.28 4.09
C LYS A 24 -9.60 8.38 3.63
N LEU A 25 -8.40 8.46 4.20
CA LEU A 25 -7.36 9.38 3.71
C LEU A 25 -6.87 9.01 2.31
N LEU A 26 -6.73 7.73 2.00
CA LEU A 26 -6.41 7.27 0.64
C LEU A 26 -7.52 7.62 -0.35
N GLU A 27 -8.79 7.37 0.01
CA GLU A 27 -9.95 7.75 -0.81
C GLU A 27 -9.98 9.26 -1.06
N ALA A 28 -9.76 10.07 -0.03
CA ALA A 28 -9.71 11.52 -0.15
C ALA A 28 -8.54 11.99 -1.04
N ALA A 29 -7.36 11.37 -0.92
CA ALA A 29 -6.20 11.69 -1.76
C ALA A 29 -6.47 11.37 -3.24
N ILE A 30 -7.07 10.22 -3.54
CA ILE A 30 -7.51 9.87 -4.90
C ILE A 30 -8.61 10.83 -5.38
N GLY A 31 -9.56 11.17 -4.50
CA GLY A 31 -10.63 12.13 -4.71
C GLY A 31 -10.16 13.56 -4.99
N ALA A 32 -8.99 13.96 -4.50
CA ALA A 32 -8.37 15.25 -4.78
C ALA A 32 -7.41 15.23 -6.00
N SER A 33 -6.89 14.06 -6.37
CA SER A 33 -5.97 13.90 -7.51
C SER A 33 -6.68 14.12 -8.86
N SER A 34 -5.95 14.48 -9.92
CA SER A 34 -6.49 14.41 -11.30
C SER A 34 -6.67 12.97 -11.80
N VAL A 35 -6.15 11.99 -11.06
CA VAL A 35 -6.16 10.56 -11.38
C VAL A 35 -7.17 9.86 -10.49
N LYS A 36 -8.21 9.27 -11.09
CA LYS A 36 -9.32 8.62 -10.37
C LYS A 36 -9.30 7.09 -10.41
N THR A 37 -8.45 6.51 -11.24
CA THR A 37 -8.38 5.06 -11.46
C THR A 37 -6.98 4.56 -11.16
N GLY A 38 -6.93 3.43 -10.45
CA GLY A 38 -5.70 2.76 -10.08
C GLY A 38 -5.20 1.80 -11.17
N PRO A 39 -4.33 0.84 -10.80
CA PRO A 39 -3.85 0.57 -9.45
C PRO A 39 -2.73 1.51 -8.95
N TRP A 40 -2.55 1.56 -7.62
CA TRP A 40 -1.47 2.30 -6.97
C TRP A 40 -0.75 1.45 -5.92
N TRP A 41 0.57 1.52 -5.88
CA TRP A 41 1.37 0.91 -4.83
C TRP A 41 1.19 1.62 -3.48
N ILE A 42 1.06 0.81 -2.42
CA ILE A 42 1.19 1.20 -1.02
C ILE A 42 2.31 0.38 -0.37
N ALA A 43 2.60 0.59 0.92
CA ALA A 43 3.81 0.10 1.56
C ALA A 43 3.78 -1.37 2.00
N GLY A 44 2.71 -2.11 1.71
CA GLY A 44 2.60 -3.52 2.08
C GLY A 44 3.53 -4.38 1.22
N THR A 45 4.22 -5.33 1.86
CA THR A 45 5.04 -6.34 1.19
C THR A 45 5.24 -7.54 2.10
N ASP A 46 5.31 -8.72 1.53
CA ASP A 46 5.64 -9.98 2.18
C ASP A 46 6.87 -10.65 1.53
N GLN A 47 7.66 -9.91 0.75
CA GLN A 47 8.88 -10.38 0.08
C GLN A 47 9.90 -11.05 1.03
N GLY A 48 9.84 -10.75 2.32
CA GLY A 48 10.68 -11.39 3.35
C GLY A 48 10.16 -12.75 3.83
N SER A 49 8.85 -12.99 3.74
CA SER A 49 8.18 -14.24 4.11
C SER A 49 6.75 -14.23 3.58
N GLU A 50 6.50 -15.03 2.54
CA GLU A 50 5.18 -15.23 1.92
C GLU A 50 4.03 -15.31 2.95
N GLY A 51 2.96 -14.56 2.69
CA GLY A 51 1.76 -14.49 3.54
C GLY A 51 1.95 -13.68 4.84
N ASN A 52 3.15 -13.17 5.12
CA ASN A 52 3.44 -12.36 6.31
C ASN A 52 3.77 -10.93 5.91
N PHE A 53 2.72 -10.15 5.63
CA PHE A 53 2.87 -8.77 5.18
C PHE A 53 3.38 -7.84 6.28
N ILE A 54 4.30 -6.97 5.90
CA ILE A 54 4.76 -5.82 6.68
C ILE A 54 4.52 -4.52 5.91
N TRP A 55 4.39 -3.42 6.65
CA TRP A 55 4.51 -2.07 6.11
C TRP A 55 5.98 -1.69 5.99
N ILE A 56 6.59 -1.78 4.80
CA ILE A 56 8.03 -1.52 4.60
C ILE A 56 8.47 -0.10 5.00
N SER A 57 7.52 0.84 5.01
CA SER A 57 7.74 2.23 5.44
C SER A 57 7.92 2.40 6.95
N THR A 58 7.45 1.45 7.77
CA THR A 58 7.52 1.50 9.24
C THR A 58 8.16 0.26 9.85
N ASN A 59 8.35 -0.80 9.05
CA ASN A 59 8.78 -2.12 9.48
C ASN A 59 7.87 -2.74 10.55
N ILE A 60 6.57 -2.47 10.45
CA ILE A 60 5.52 -3.00 11.36
C ILE A 60 4.68 -4.03 10.59
N PRO A 61 4.37 -5.20 11.17
CA PRO A 61 3.46 -6.16 10.55
C PRO A 61 2.08 -5.56 10.27
N VAL A 62 1.45 -5.96 9.17
CA VAL A 62 0.06 -5.60 8.88
C VAL A 62 -0.83 -6.08 10.03
N GLY A 63 -1.83 -5.26 10.41
CA GLY A 63 -2.72 -5.55 11.54
C GLY A 63 -2.09 -5.44 12.94
N PHE A 64 -0.78 -5.19 13.08
CA PHE A 64 -0.17 -5.11 14.42
C PHE A 64 -0.78 -3.99 15.27
N GLY A 65 -1.31 -4.35 16.44
CA GLY A 65 -1.93 -3.43 17.39
C GLY A 65 -3.35 -2.98 17.04
N THR A 66 -3.78 -3.08 15.78
CA THR A 66 -5.12 -2.64 15.34
C THR A 66 -6.02 -3.78 14.86
N GLY A 67 -5.45 -4.91 14.45
CA GLY A 67 -6.16 -6.00 13.76
C GLY A 67 -6.73 -5.57 12.40
N TYR A 68 -6.34 -4.42 11.88
CA TYR A 68 -6.93 -3.86 10.68
C TYR A 68 -6.32 -4.49 9.42
N GLU A 69 -7.19 -5.12 8.64
CA GLU A 69 -6.92 -5.62 7.31
C GLU A 69 -8.03 -5.17 6.36
N ASN A 70 -7.66 -4.89 5.10
CA ASN A 70 -8.61 -4.43 4.10
C ASN A 70 -8.32 -5.05 2.71
N PHE A 71 -7.89 -6.31 2.70
CA PHE A 71 -7.76 -7.07 1.45
C PHE A 71 -9.10 -7.15 0.70
N TYR A 72 -9.01 -7.18 -0.62
CA TYR A 72 -10.14 -7.52 -1.47
C TYR A 72 -10.60 -8.96 -1.19
N PRO A 73 -11.88 -9.32 -1.42
CA PRO A 73 -12.30 -10.71 -1.32
C PRO A 73 -11.37 -11.62 -2.13
N ASP A 74 -10.98 -12.75 -1.53
CA ASP A 74 -10.05 -13.74 -2.10
C ASP A 74 -8.61 -13.24 -2.27
N GLN A 75 -8.21 -12.17 -1.58
CA GLN A 75 -6.83 -11.67 -1.54
C GLN A 75 -6.25 -11.74 -0.11
N PRO A 76 -4.92 -11.83 0.05
CA PRO A 76 -3.93 -12.02 -1.02
C PRO A 76 -3.97 -13.46 -1.59
N ASP A 77 -3.79 -13.63 -2.89
CA ASP A 77 -3.84 -14.95 -3.56
C ASP A 77 -2.50 -15.43 -4.13
N ASN A 78 -1.47 -14.60 -4.09
CA ASN A 78 -0.15 -14.88 -4.62
C ASN A 78 -0.19 -15.51 -6.02
N ALA A 79 -0.91 -14.86 -6.94
CA ALA A 79 -1.17 -15.38 -8.26
C ALA A 79 0.14 -15.64 -9.02
N GLY A 80 0.37 -16.91 -9.38
CA GLY A 80 1.61 -17.32 -10.06
C GLY A 80 2.84 -17.40 -9.15
N GLY A 81 2.68 -17.25 -7.83
CA GLY A 81 3.73 -17.45 -6.83
C GLY A 81 4.81 -16.37 -6.79
N ALA A 82 4.46 -15.13 -7.15
CA ALA A 82 5.41 -14.02 -7.26
C ALA A 82 4.79 -12.63 -6.98
N GLU A 83 3.75 -12.55 -6.14
CA GLU A 83 3.03 -11.30 -5.86
C GLU A 83 3.44 -10.65 -4.53
N ASP A 84 4.70 -10.23 -4.38
CA ASP A 84 5.19 -9.81 -3.07
C ASP A 84 4.92 -8.34 -2.65
N CYS A 85 4.09 -7.60 -3.40
CA CYS A 85 3.87 -6.16 -3.22
C CYS A 85 2.38 -5.80 -3.17
N MET A 86 2.00 -4.87 -2.27
CA MET A 86 0.60 -4.51 -2.07
C MET A 86 0.19 -3.28 -2.88
N GLU A 87 -0.86 -3.43 -3.69
CA GLU A 87 -1.54 -2.36 -4.43
C GLU A 87 -2.98 -2.12 -3.95
N ILE A 88 -3.54 -0.98 -4.34
CA ILE A 88 -4.96 -0.65 -4.17
C ILE A 88 -5.57 -0.16 -5.47
N GLY A 89 -6.90 -0.19 -5.55
CA GLY A 89 -7.65 0.44 -6.64
C GLY A 89 -7.70 -0.39 -7.93
N ARG A 90 -7.22 -1.63 -7.93
CA ARG A 90 -7.37 -2.59 -9.05
C ARG A 90 -8.81 -2.72 -9.53
N TRP A 91 -9.74 -2.83 -8.59
CA TRP A 91 -11.18 -2.95 -8.84
C TRP A 91 -11.97 -1.70 -8.41
N GLY A 92 -11.30 -0.55 -8.31
CA GLY A 92 -11.84 0.63 -7.66
C GLY A 92 -11.80 0.55 -6.12
N GLY A 93 -11.98 1.70 -5.46
CA GLY A 93 -11.83 1.82 -4.02
C GLY A 93 -10.39 1.63 -3.53
N VAL A 94 -10.24 1.30 -2.25
CA VAL A 94 -8.94 1.23 -1.54
C VAL A 94 -8.67 -0.12 -0.88
N ARG A 95 -9.38 -1.17 -1.30
CA ARG A 95 -9.09 -2.54 -0.88
C ARG A 95 -7.77 -3.03 -1.47
N TRP A 96 -7.07 -3.86 -0.71
CA TRP A 96 -5.71 -4.28 -1.00
C TRP A 96 -5.69 -5.55 -1.85
N ASN A 97 -4.65 -5.65 -2.66
CA ASN A 97 -4.34 -6.78 -3.53
C ASN A 97 -2.82 -6.96 -3.49
N ASP A 98 -2.34 -8.19 -3.43
CA ASP A 98 -0.93 -8.48 -3.65
C ASP A 98 -0.68 -8.62 -5.16
N ALA A 99 0.44 -8.08 -5.65
CA ALA A 99 0.76 -8.06 -7.07
C ALA A 99 2.26 -8.14 -7.31
N PRO A 100 2.71 -8.54 -8.51
CA PRO A 100 4.13 -8.68 -8.78
C PRO A 100 4.84 -7.34 -8.68
N CYS A 101 5.81 -7.25 -7.78
CA CYS A 101 6.57 -6.04 -7.47
C CYS A 101 7.22 -5.35 -8.69
N GLY A 102 7.43 -6.10 -9.79
CA GLY A 102 8.02 -5.61 -11.03
C GLY A 102 7.07 -4.79 -11.90
N TRP A 103 5.77 -4.74 -11.58
CA TRP A 103 4.82 -3.96 -12.36
C TRP A 103 5.02 -2.46 -12.20
N LYS A 104 4.96 -1.75 -13.33
CA LYS A 104 5.05 -0.29 -13.36
C LYS A 104 3.69 0.31 -13.03
N GLN A 105 3.57 0.88 -11.85
CA GLN A 105 2.34 1.50 -11.38
C GLN A 105 2.59 2.84 -10.72
N ARG A 106 1.51 3.61 -10.55
CA ARG A 106 1.52 4.81 -9.73
C ARG A 106 1.62 4.40 -8.26
N TYR A 107 1.83 5.35 -7.37
CA TYR A 107 2.00 5.09 -5.94
C TYR A 107 1.47 6.24 -5.11
N ILE A 108 1.13 5.97 -3.86
CA ILE A 108 0.65 6.99 -2.92
C ILE A 108 1.67 7.14 -1.79
N CYS A 109 2.17 8.35 -1.59
CA CYS A 109 3.02 8.70 -0.46
C CYS A 109 2.17 9.31 0.66
N GLU A 110 2.59 9.08 1.91
CA GLU A 110 2.06 9.76 3.09
C GLU A 110 3.12 10.71 3.68
N GLN A 111 2.66 11.83 4.23
CA GLN A 111 3.52 12.77 4.95
C GLN A 111 3.87 12.21 6.32
N ILE A 112 5.13 12.37 6.72
CA ILE A 112 5.61 11.99 8.04
C ILE A 112 5.21 13.11 9.01
N LYS A 113 4.30 12.84 9.96
CA LYS A 113 3.95 13.82 10.99
C LYS A 113 5.20 14.11 11.85
N GLY A 114 5.57 15.39 11.94
CA GLY A 114 6.69 15.86 12.77
C GLY A 114 7.96 16.26 12.01
N GLN A 115 7.94 16.27 10.68
CA GLN A 115 9.03 16.80 9.86
C GLN A 115 8.63 18.19 9.32
N LEU A 116 9.08 19.24 10.02
CA LEU A 116 9.16 20.62 9.55
C LEU A 116 10.60 20.93 9.16
#